data_AF-A0A9E4JAS6-F1
#
_entry.id   AF-A0A9E4JAS6-F1
#
_cell.length_a   1.000
_cell.length_b   1.000
_cell.length_c   1.000
_cell.angle_alpha   90.00
_cell.angle_beta   90.00
_cell.angle_gamma   90.00
#
_symmetry.space_group_name_H-M   'P 1'
#
loop_
_entity.id
_entity.type
_entity.pdbx_description
1 polymer ?
#
loop_
_entity_poly.entity_id
_entity_poly.type
_entity_poly.pdbx_seq_one_letter_code
_entity_poly.pdbx_strand_id
1 'polypeptide(L)'
;MCSRLRALLAAGLFASACASPPRPPREDDRVPVPPTHPLMKAVPTGAVSVLYIDYARLRTTWKEALAAGTSASELRQRQGFVESEDVDHAVLVAVDAWGEENLGIYQGRFGEDALARSEIAAGRDLPAYRERPLWGDSQRSLSLIQAGRVALGPRAAVERAVDVAEGLGTSFVSAPWYRASNQALTRAWPAGIPVALELLVEVTPQMQTRFASVFPEAAKLTWFALRAGGRDDLHVVAVGQAATEADARAVVFALAQRTEALAMRPQLKVLGVSGVLEALRYDVTGTKAHVGLEIGTDAWQTLERRFAQILTFLQQRRQTQQDAAGARSGE
;
A
#
# COMPACT_ATOMS: atom_id res chain seq x y z
N MET A 1 4.87 3.20 13.63
CA MET A 1 5.64 2.38 12.66
C MET A 1 4.97 2.24 11.30
N CYS A 2 3.65 2.03 11.23
CA CYS A 2 2.89 2.07 9.97
C CYS A 2 3.11 3.34 9.15
N SER A 3 3.28 4.53 9.74
CA SER A 3 3.48 5.75 8.95
C SER A 3 4.84 5.86 8.25
N ARG A 4 5.93 5.31 8.82
CA ARG A 4 7.27 5.36 8.21
C ARG A 4 7.52 4.25 7.21
N LEU A 5 6.98 3.05 7.43
CA LEU A 5 7.00 1.97 6.44
C LEU A 5 6.02 2.26 5.30
N ARG A 6 4.85 2.86 5.56
CA ARG A 6 3.97 3.40 4.50
C ARG A 6 4.59 4.61 3.82
N ALA A 7 5.33 5.48 4.49
CA ALA A 7 6.03 6.57 3.81
C ALA A 7 7.28 6.09 3.06
N LEU A 8 7.96 5.01 3.46
CA LEU A 8 9.09 4.43 2.72
C LEU A 8 8.67 3.47 1.61
N LEU A 9 7.57 2.72 1.78
CA LEU A 9 6.94 1.94 0.71
C LEU A 9 6.13 2.86 -0.19
N ALA A 10 5.39 3.86 0.29
CA ALA A 10 4.72 4.81 -0.58
C ALA A 10 5.72 5.81 -1.17
N ALA A 11 6.74 6.35 -0.49
CA ALA A 11 7.74 7.17 -1.18
C ALA A 11 8.73 6.33 -1.98
N GLY A 12 8.97 5.08 -1.61
CA GLY A 12 9.76 4.12 -2.37
C GLY A 12 9.02 3.67 -3.63
N LEU A 13 7.73 3.32 -3.52
CA LEU A 13 6.83 3.01 -4.64
C LEU A 13 6.48 4.27 -5.42
N PHE A 14 6.30 5.45 -4.82
CA PHE A 14 6.15 6.70 -5.59
C PHE A 14 7.47 7.13 -6.26
N ALA A 15 8.63 6.73 -5.72
CA ALA A 15 9.93 6.89 -6.38
C ALA A 15 10.26 5.71 -7.33
N SER A 16 9.50 4.62 -7.30
CA SER A 16 9.70 3.42 -8.11
C SER A 16 8.42 2.98 -8.82
N ALA A 17 7.53 3.92 -9.15
CA ALA A 17 6.29 3.68 -9.90
C ALA A 17 6.23 4.56 -11.14
N CYS A 18 7.26 4.50 -11.97
CA CYS A 18 7.23 5.09 -13.31
C CYS A 18 7.97 4.12 -14.34
N ALA A 19 7.57 3.80 -15.61
CA ALA A 19 8.12 2.63 -16.45
C ALA A 19 7.27 1.68 -17.33
N SER A 20 7.43 1.77 -18.63
CA SER A 20 6.83 0.88 -19.64
C SER A 20 5.31 1.00 -19.84
N PRO A 21 4.91 1.08 -21.12
CA PRO A 21 3.52 1.15 -21.50
C PRO A 21 2.87 -0.24 -21.42
N PRO A 22 1.57 -0.33 -21.11
CA PRO A 22 0.77 -1.39 -21.70
C PRO A 22 0.87 -1.27 -23.23
N ARG A 23 1.04 -2.40 -23.93
CA ARG A 23 0.76 -2.49 -25.37
C ARG A 23 -0.60 -1.79 -25.63
N PRO A 24 -0.75 -0.97 -26.70
CA PRO A 24 -2.04 -0.36 -26.99
C PRO A 24 -3.10 -1.48 -27.02
N PRO A 25 -4.23 -1.32 -26.30
CA PRO A 25 -5.29 -2.31 -26.33
C PRO A 25 -5.69 -2.49 -27.79
N ARG A 26 -5.70 -3.74 -28.27
CA ARG A 26 -6.36 -4.03 -29.55
C ARG A 26 -7.81 -3.58 -29.40
N GLU A 27 -8.32 -2.93 -30.43
CA GLU A 27 -9.66 -2.33 -30.48
C GLU A 27 -10.79 -3.38 -30.30
N ASP A 28 -10.44 -4.67 -30.34
CA ASP A 28 -11.27 -5.79 -29.93
C ASP A 28 -10.87 -6.32 -28.54
N ASP A 29 -11.38 -5.74 -27.47
CA ASP A 29 -11.38 -6.42 -26.17
C ASP A 29 -12.58 -6.00 -25.33
N ARG A 30 -13.48 -6.95 -25.08
CA ARG A 30 -14.42 -6.86 -23.96
C ARG A 30 -13.58 -6.58 -22.72
N VAL A 31 -13.67 -5.37 -22.18
CA VAL A 31 -12.92 -4.97 -20.99
C VAL A 31 -13.12 -6.04 -19.92
N PRO A 32 -12.07 -6.79 -19.52
CA PRO A 32 -12.20 -7.78 -18.47
C PRO A 32 -12.75 -7.09 -17.22
N VAL A 33 -13.71 -7.71 -16.55
CA VAL A 33 -14.14 -7.22 -15.23
C VAL A 33 -12.89 -7.17 -14.36
N PRO A 34 -12.54 -6.01 -13.77
CA PRO A 34 -11.36 -5.89 -12.95
C PRO A 34 -11.38 -6.95 -11.84
N PRO A 35 -10.28 -7.71 -11.64
CA PRO A 35 -10.22 -8.66 -10.53
C PRO A 35 -10.20 -7.88 -9.22
N THR A 36 -11.35 -7.78 -8.55
CA THR A 36 -11.43 -7.22 -7.20
C THR A 36 -11.18 -8.34 -6.19
N HIS A 37 -10.06 -8.28 -5.46
CA HIS A 37 -9.80 -9.23 -4.38
C HIS A 37 -10.97 -9.20 -3.36
N PRO A 38 -11.46 -10.37 -2.88
CA PRO A 38 -12.61 -10.41 -1.98
C PRO A 38 -12.51 -9.52 -0.73
N LEU A 39 -11.29 -9.30 -0.21
CA LEU A 39 -11.08 -8.38 0.93
C LEU A 39 -11.49 -6.94 0.65
N MET A 40 -11.36 -6.47 -0.59
CA MET A 40 -11.79 -5.11 -0.96
C MET A 40 -13.30 -4.94 -0.73
N LYS A 41 -14.09 -6.01 -0.89
CA LYS A 41 -15.53 -5.96 -0.64
C LYS A 41 -15.87 -5.76 0.83
N ALA A 42 -14.95 -6.02 1.76
CA ALA A 42 -15.15 -5.79 3.20
C ALA A 42 -14.81 -4.35 3.63
N VAL A 43 -14.25 -3.53 2.73
CA VAL A 43 -13.91 -2.13 3.03
C VAL A 43 -15.19 -1.28 2.99
N PRO A 44 -15.50 -0.53 4.05
CA PRO A 44 -16.69 0.31 4.10
C PRO A 44 -16.58 1.54 3.21
N THR A 45 -17.74 2.07 2.81
CA THR A 45 -17.85 3.35 2.10
C THR A 45 -17.22 4.51 2.91
N GLY A 46 -16.77 5.55 2.19
CA GLY A 46 -16.04 6.69 2.76
C GLY A 46 -14.52 6.51 2.80
N ALA A 47 -14.00 5.36 2.37
CA ALA A 47 -12.59 5.18 2.09
C ALA A 47 -12.11 6.19 1.04
N VAL A 48 -11.02 6.91 1.35
CA VAL A 48 -10.36 7.85 0.43
C VAL A 48 -9.00 7.36 -0.02
N SER A 49 -8.42 6.39 0.70
CA SER A 49 -7.21 5.68 0.29
C SER A 49 -7.33 4.22 0.68
N VAL A 50 -7.03 3.32 -0.25
CA VAL A 50 -7.06 1.88 -0.06
C VAL A 50 -5.78 1.28 -0.63
N LEU A 51 -5.01 0.61 0.22
CA LEU A 51 -3.78 -0.11 -0.13
C LEU A 51 -4.00 -1.60 0.09
N TYR A 52 -4.05 -2.37 -0.99
CA TYR A 52 -4.00 -3.82 -0.98
C TYR A 52 -2.56 -4.33 -1.06
N ILE A 53 -2.29 -5.41 -0.33
CA ILE A 53 -0.99 -6.07 -0.23
C ILE A 53 -1.20 -7.58 -0.28
N ASP A 54 -0.47 -8.28 -1.16
CA ASP A 54 -0.35 -9.73 -1.21
C ASP A 54 0.92 -10.16 -0.45
N TYR A 55 0.77 -10.39 0.85
CA TYR A 55 1.87 -10.86 1.71
C TYR A 55 2.34 -12.27 1.34
N ALA A 56 1.45 -13.14 0.86
CA ALA A 56 1.86 -14.47 0.39
C ALA A 56 2.89 -14.37 -0.74
N ARG A 57 2.67 -13.47 -1.70
CA ARG A 57 3.64 -13.16 -2.75
C ARG A 57 4.90 -12.49 -2.20
N LEU A 58 4.75 -11.41 -1.44
CA LEU A 58 5.90 -10.65 -0.94
C LEU A 58 6.81 -11.48 -0.02
N ARG A 59 6.29 -12.49 0.69
CA ARG A 59 7.13 -13.40 1.50
C ARG A 59 8.09 -14.24 0.68
N THR A 60 7.75 -14.56 -0.57
CA THR A 60 8.63 -15.37 -1.43
C THR A 60 9.82 -14.56 -1.95
N THR A 61 9.60 -13.27 -2.21
CA THR A 61 10.58 -12.42 -2.88
C THR A 61 11.28 -11.46 -1.91
N TRP A 62 10.57 -10.90 -0.92
CA TRP A 62 11.00 -9.76 -0.09
C TRP A 62 11.05 -10.07 1.42
N LYS A 63 11.30 -11.33 1.79
CA LYS A 63 11.27 -11.80 3.18
C LYS A 63 12.10 -10.92 4.13
N GLU A 64 13.31 -10.52 3.73
CA GLU A 64 14.20 -9.70 4.56
C GLU A 64 13.68 -8.27 4.75
N ALA A 65 13.11 -7.67 3.71
CA ALA A 65 12.51 -6.34 3.78
C ALA A 65 11.24 -6.34 4.65
N LEU A 66 10.45 -7.42 4.60
CA LEU A 66 9.28 -7.61 5.46
C LEU A 66 9.65 -7.86 6.93
N ALA A 67 10.82 -8.46 7.18
CA ALA A 67 11.32 -8.71 8.54
C ALA A 67 12.01 -7.48 9.16
N ALA A 68 12.31 -6.44 8.38
CA ALA A 68 12.94 -5.23 8.87
C ALA A 68 11.95 -4.37 9.68
N GLY A 69 12.00 -4.44 11.02
CA GLY A 69 11.11 -3.64 11.86
C GLY A 69 10.98 -4.11 13.31
N THR A 70 9.75 -4.01 13.83
CA THR A 70 9.33 -4.54 15.13
C THR A 70 9.56 -6.04 15.14
N SER A 71 10.06 -6.58 16.26
CA SER A 71 10.26 -8.03 16.36
C SER A 71 8.93 -8.77 16.18
N ALA A 72 8.97 -9.96 15.58
CA ALA A 72 7.79 -10.82 15.42
C ALA A 72 7.13 -11.13 16.78
N SER A 73 7.94 -11.26 17.84
CA SER A 73 7.45 -11.44 19.21
C SER A 73 6.63 -10.25 19.70
N GLU A 74 7.12 -9.02 19.53
CA GLU A 74 6.40 -7.80 19.91
C GLU A 74 5.10 -7.65 19.11
N LEU A 75 5.10 -7.92 17.81
CA LEU A 75 3.89 -7.85 17.00
C LEU A 75 2.85 -8.89 17.47
N ARG A 76 3.28 -10.12 17.68
CA ARG A 76 2.42 -11.21 18.14
C ARG A 76 1.84 -10.93 19.53
N GLN A 77 2.65 -10.40 20.46
CA GLN A 77 2.18 -9.97 21.77
C GLN A 77 1.15 -8.82 21.62
N ARG A 78 1.44 -7.84 20.77
CA ARG A 78 0.60 -6.65 20.62
C ARG A 78 -0.77 -6.95 20.02
N GLN A 79 -0.84 -7.74 18.94
CA GLN A 79 -2.07 -7.90 18.15
C GLN A 79 -2.46 -9.36 17.87
N GLY A 80 -1.72 -10.33 18.39
CA GLY A 80 -2.01 -11.76 18.26
C GLY A 80 -1.50 -12.41 16.96
N PHE A 81 -0.94 -11.63 16.03
CA PHE A 81 -0.42 -12.12 14.75
C PHE A 81 0.68 -11.21 14.19
N VAL A 82 1.47 -11.74 13.25
CA VAL A 82 2.56 -11.05 12.56
C VAL A 82 2.22 -10.94 11.08
N GLU A 83 2.17 -9.73 10.53
CA GLU A 83 1.75 -9.51 9.13
C GLU A 83 2.64 -10.26 8.13
N SER A 84 3.95 -10.31 8.36
CA SER A 84 4.90 -11.00 7.47
C SER A 84 4.92 -12.52 7.61
N GLU A 85 4.14 -13.13 8.53
CA GLU A 85 4.13 -14.57 8.78
C GLU A 85 2.72 -15.16 8.67
N ASP A 86 1.74 -14.49 9.25
CA ASP A 86 0.40 -15.01 9.50
C ASP A 86 -0.63 -14.50 8.48
N VAL A 87 -0.33 -13.39 7.79
CA VAL A 87 -1.21 -12.75 6.81
C VAL A 87 -0.83 -13.17 5.39
N ASP A 88 -1.84 -13.52 4.60
CA ASP A 88 -1.71 -13.79 3.16
C ASP A 88 -2.04 -12.54 2.35
N HIS A 89 -3.09 -11.81 2.73
CA HIS A 89 -3.52 -10.58 2.07
C HIS A 89 -3.94 -9.52 3.09
N ALA A 90 -3.67 -8.26 2.79
CA ALA A 90 -4.11 -7.14 3.61
C ALA A 90 -4.74 -6.04 2.75
N VAL A 91 -5.66 -5.30 3.36
CA VAL A 91 -6.20 -4.05 2.83
C VAL A 91 -6.11 -3.01 3.93
N LEU A 92 -5.34 -1.95 3.71
CA LEU A 92 -5.19 -0.82 4.61
C LEU A 92 -5.98 0.35 4.06
N VAL A 93 -6.79 0.98 4.90
CA VAL A 93 -7.80 1.95 4.50
C VAL A 93 -7.64 3.21 5.33
N ALA A 94 -7.58 4.35 4.64
CA ALA A 94 -7.78 5.66 5.24
C ALA A 94 -9.18 6.17 4.92
N VAL A 95 -9.84 6.73 5.92
CA VAL A 95 -11.14 7.40 5.80
C VAL A 95 -10.98 8.82 6.32
N ASP A 96 -11.39 9.80 5.53
CA ASP A 96 -11.16 11.23 5.83
C ASP A 96 -11.79 11.64 7.17
N ALA A 97 -12.94 11.05 7.50
CA ALA A 97 -13.69 11.32 8.73
C ALA A 97 -13.07 10.74 10.02
N TRP A 98 -12.02 9.91 9.93
CA TRP A 98 -11.46 9.17 11.09
C TRP A 98 -10.07 9.67 11.54
N GLY A 99 -9.56 10.75 10.95
CA GLY A 99 -8.26 11.32 11.32
C GLY A 99 -7.07 10.46 10.87
N GLU A 100 -6.02 10.34 11.68
CA GLU A 100 -4.82 9.56 11.35
C GLU A 100 -5.01 8.04 11.52
N GLU A 101 -6.12 7.62 12.11
CA GLU A 101 -6.37 6.22 12.43
C GLU A 101 -6.92 5.48 11.21
N ASN A 102 -6.23 4.39 10.86
CA ASN A 102 -6.52 3.63 9.64
C ASN A 102 -7.13 2.28 10.00
N LEU A 103 -8.07 1.81 9.18
CA LEU A 103 -8.60 0.45 9.24
C LEU A 103 -7.66 -0.49 8.47
N GLY A 104 -7.27 -1.60 9.08
CA GLY A 104 -6.62 -2.73 8.43
C GLY A 104 -7.57 -3.91 8.40
N ILE A 105 -7.75 -4.52 7.23
CA ILE A 105 -8.48 -5.77 7.05
C ILE A 105 -7.50 -6.81 6.51
N TYR A 106 -7.32 -7.89 7.24
CA TYR A 106 -6.35 -8.93 6.96
C TYR A 106 -7.04 -10.25 6.65
N GLN A 107 -6.51 -11.01 5.72
CA GLN A 107 -6.85 -12.41 5.46
C GLN A 107 -5.62 -13.27 5.70
N GLY A 108 -5.79 -14.37 6.43
CA GLY A 108 -4.70 -15.26 6.76
C GLY A 108 -5.08 -16.29 7.82
N ARG A 109 -4.10 -16.67 8.63
CA ARG A 109 -4.20 -17.73 9.64
C ARG A 109 -4.22 -17.08 11.02
N PHE A 110 -5.41 -16.83 11.54
CA PHE A 110 -5.59 -16.18 12.83
C PHE A 110 -6.17 -17.17 13.83
N GLY A 111 -5.55 -17.27 15.02
CA GLY A 111 -6.11 -18.00 16.15
C GLY A 111 -6.90 -17.03 17.03
N GLU A 112 -8.19 -17.30 17.24
CA GLU A 112 -9.06 -16.47 18.10
C GLU A 112 -8.46 -16.28 19.49
N ASP A 113 -7.98 -17.37 20.08
CA ASP A 113 -7.20 -17.42 21.31
C ASP A 113 -6.01 -16.45 21.35
N ALA A 114 -5.26 -16.35 20.25
CA ALA A 114 -4.10 -15.47 20.16
C ALA A 114 -4.52 -14.00 20.05
N LEU A 115 -5.61 -13.72 19.33
CA LEU A 115 -6.20 -12.39 19.25
C LEU A 115 -6.72 -11.94 20.62
N ALA A 116 -7.47 -12.80 21.32
CA ALA A 116 -8.05 -12.52 22.63
C ALA A 116 -7.01 -12.33 23.75
N ARG A 117 -5.81 -12.91 23.61
CA ARG A 117 -4.69 -12.72 24.56
C ARG A 117 -3.75 -11.57 24.20
N SER A 118 -3.97 -10.90 23.07
CA SER A 118 -3.11 -9.80 22.63
C SER A 118 -3.22 -8.57 23.55
N GLU A 119 -2.21 -7.70 23.57
CA GLU A 119 -2.25 -6.46 24.36
C GLU A 119 -3.42 -5.55 23.97
N ILE A 120 -3.79 -5.52 22.69
CA ILE A 120 -4.99 -4.81 22.26
C ILE A 120 -6.20 -5.39 22.98
N ALA A 121 -6.35 -6.72 23.01
CA ALA A 121 -7.47 -7.36 23.68
C ALA A 121 -7.46 -7.20 25.21
N ALA A 122 -6.29 -7.12 25.83
CA ALA A 122 -6.13 -6.90 27.27
C ALA A 122 -6.63 -5.51 27.74
N GLY A 123 -6.95 -4.60 26.80
CA GLY A 123 -7.19 -3.18 27.06
C GLY A 123 -8.54 -2.79 27.70
N ARG A 124 -9.61 -3.59 27.53
CA ARG A 124 -10.97 -3.45 28.14
C ARG A 124 -11.96 -4.40 27.44
N ASP A 125 -12.99 -4.84 28.16
CA ASP A 125 -14.12 -5.58 27.58
C ASP A 125 -14.98 -4.63 26.72
N LEU A 126 -14.84 -4.71 25.40
CA LEU A 126 -15.83 -4.14 24.49
C LEU A 126 -17.00 -5.12 24.39
N PRO A 127 -18.26 -4.65 24.41
CA PRO A 127 -19.39 -5.51 24.13
C PRO A 127 -19.25 -6.06 22.71
N ALA A 128 -19.65 -7.33 22.52
CA ALA A 128 -19.73 -7.94 21.21
C ALA A 128 -20.56 -7.07 20.26
N TYR A 129 -20.16 -7.03 18.99
CA TYR A 129 -20.89 -6.32 17.94
C TYR A 129 -21.45 -7.34 16.95
N ARG A 130 -22.77 -7.39 16.78
CA ARG A 130 -23.45 -8.38 15.92
C ARG A 130 -23.03 -9.82 16.26
N GLU A 131 -23.00 -10.15 17.56
CA GLU A 131 -22.59 -11.46 18.08
C GLU A 131 -21.11 -11.82 17.84
N ARG A 132 -20.32 -10.92 17.27
CA ARG A 132 -18.87 -11.12 17.06
C ARG A 132 -18.09 -10.56 18.25
N PRO A 133 -17.09 -11.31 18.76
CA PRO A 133 -16.14 -10.77 19.72
C PRO A 133 -15.48 -9.51 19.15
N LEU A 134 -15.42 -8.48 19.99
CA LEU A 134 -14.74 -7.23 19.71
C LEU A 134 -13.77 -7.02 20.87
N TRP A 135 -12.50 -6.86 20.57
CA TRP A 135 -11.45 -6.70 21.57
C TRP A 135 -10.77 -5.35 21.41
N GLY A 136 -10.36 -4.68 22.50
CA GLY A 136 -9.66 -3.40 22.45
C GLY A 136 -10.43 -2.23 23.07
N ASP A 137 -10.26 -1.04 22.50
CA ASP A 137 -10.94 0.18 22.94
C ASP A 137 -11.53 0.97 21.75
N SER A 138 -11.95 2.21 21.98
CA SER A 138 -12.57 3.03 20.93
C SER A 138 -11.60 3.43 19.81
N GLN A 139 -10.31 3.61 20.12
CA GLN A 139 -9.27 4.06 19.18
C GLN A 139 -8.61 2.87 18.48
N ARG A 140 -8.47 1.75 19.19
CA ARG A 140 -7.84 0.55 18.68
C ARG A 140 -8.58 -0.69 19.13
N SER A 141 -9.32 -1.25 18.18
CA SER A 141 -10.10 -2.46 18.33
C SER A 141 -9.72 -3.48 17.25
N LEU A 142 -10.00 -4.75 17.53
CA LEU A 142 -9.89 -5.83 16.56
C LEU A 142 -11.10 -6.75 16.67
N SER A 143 -11.50 -7.36 15.55
CA SER A 143 -12.58 -8.34 15.49
C SER A 143 -12.38 -9.32 14.35
N LEU A 144 -12.83 -10.56 14.54
CA LEU A 144 -12.98 -11.54 13.46
C LEU A 144 -14.23 -11.20 12.65
N ILE A 145 -14.05 -10.54 11.51
CA ILE A 145 -15.17 -10.14 10.63
C ILE A 145 -15.73 -11.33 9.84
N GLN A 146 -14.93 -12.35 9.56
CA GLN A 146 -15.31 -13.64 8.94
C GLN A 146 -14.22 -14.68 9.29
N ALA A 147 -14.47 -15.97 8.98
CA ALA A 147 -13.44 -17.01 9.14
C ALA A 147 -12.17 -16.64 8.37
N GLY A 148 -11.02 -16.62 9.06
CA GLY A 148 -9.73 -16.25 8.48
C GLY A 148 -9.60 -14.78 8.10
N ARG A 149 -10.48 -13.88 8.59
CA ARG A 149 -10.42 -12.43 8.34
C ARG A 149 -10.53 -11.61 9.61
N VAL A 150 -9.55 -10.73 9.82
CA VAL A 150 -9.49 -9.82 10.98
C VAL A 150 -9.58 -8.38 10.50
N ALA A 151 -10.43 -7.58 11.15
CA ALA A 151 -10.38 -6.13 11.06
C ALA A 151 -9.66 -5.57 12.30
N LEU A 152 -8.84 -4.53 12.11
CA LEU A 152 -8.07 -3.84 13.13
C LEU A 152 -8.13 -2.34 12.87
N GLY A 153 -8.51 -1.54 13.85
CA GLY A 153 -8.59 -0.08 13.72
C GLY A 153 -9.52 0.54 14.76
N PRO A 154 -9.96 1.78 14.57
CA PRO A 154 -10.94 2.41 15.44
C PRO A 154 -12.21 1.57 15.53
N ARG A 155 -12.87 1.55 16.69
CA ARG A 155 -14.08 0.75 16.92
C ARG A 155 -15.13 0.95 15.84
N ALA A 156 -15.45 2.21 15.55
CA ALA A 156 -16.44 2.56 14.53
C ALA A 156 -16.05 2.05 13.13
N ALA A 157 -14.76 1.94 12.83
CA ALA A 157 -14.28 1.42 11.55
C ALA A 157 -14.40 -0.11 11.47
N VAL A 158 -14.07 -0.80 12.56
CA VAL A 158 -14.19 -2.26 12.68
C VAL A 158 -15.66 -2.68 12.61
N GLU A 159 -16.54 -1.99 13.34
CA GLU A 159 -18.00 -2.24 13.30
C GLU A 159 -18.57 -2.08 11.88
N ARG A 160 -18.16 -1.04 11.14
CA ARG A 160 -18.58 -0.89 9.73
C ARG A 160 -18.02 -1.98 8.81
N ALA A 161 -16.81 -2.46 9.06
CA ALA A 161 -16.26 -3.59 8.30
C ALA A 161 -17.06 -4.87 8.58
N VAL A 162 -17.51 -5.08 9.82
CA VAL A 162 -18.47 -6.15 10.18
C VAL A 162 -19.77 -5.97 9.40
N ASP A 163 -20.40 -4.79 9.45
CA ASP A 163 -21.66 -4.53 8.75
C ASP A 163 -21.57 -4.82 7.25
N VAL A 164 -20.47 -4.42 6.61
CA VAL A 164 -20.23 -4.68 5.19
C VAL A 164 -20.03 -6.18 4.92
N ALA A 165 -19.30 -6.89 5.79
CA ALA A 165 -19.10 -8.33 5.67
C ALA A 165 -20.40 -9.14 5.83
N GLU A 166 -21.36 -8.62 6.60
CA GLU A 166 -22.72 -9.18 6.80
C GLU A 166 -23.73 -8.70 5.73
N GLY A 167 -23.33 -7.84 4.80
CA GLY A 167 -24.22 -7.28 3.78
C GLY A 167 -25.21 -6.23 4.30
N LEU A 168 -24.99 -5.71 5.51
CA LEU A 168 -25.76 -4.63 6.13
C LEU A 168 -25.21 -3.25 5.77
N GLY A 169 -23.94 -3.17 5.39
CA GLY A 169 -23.25 -1.94 4.99
C GLY A 169 -22.90 -1.88 3.50
N THR A 170 -22.63 -0.68 3.00
CA THR A 170 -22.19 -0.46 1.63
C THR A 170 -20.66 -0.47 1.53
N SER A 171 -20.13 -1.29 0.63
CA SER A 171 -18.69 -1.36 0.35
C SER A 171 -18.22 -0.21 -0.54
N PHE A 172 -16.99 0.27 -0.34
CA PHE A 172 -16.38 1.30 -1.20
C PHE A 172 -16.25 0.86 -2.67
N VAL A 173 -16.30 -0.44 -2.98
CA VAL A 173 -16.19 -0.92 -4.36
C VAL A 173 -17.36 -0.44 -5.25
N SER A 174 -18.45 0.04 -4.65
CA SER A 174 -19.54 0.70 -5.36
C SER A 174 -19.32 2.20 -5.58
N ALA A 175 -18.21 2.78 -5.13
CA ALA A 175 -17.90 4.18 -5.35
C ALA A 175 -17.55 4.43 -6.85
N PRO A 176 -18.05 5.51 -7.47
CA PRO A 176 -17.74 5.82 -8.86
C PRO A 176 -16.24 6.01 -9.13
N TRP A 177 -15.53 6.68 -8.22
CA TRP A 177 -14.09 6.91 -8.35
C TRP A 177 -13.30 5.59 -8.32
N TYR A 178 -13.68 4.65 -7.46
CA TYR A 178 -13.05 3.32 -7.38
C TYR A 178 -13.24 2.55 -8.68
N ARG A 179 -14.48 2.50 -9.21
CA ARG A 179 -14.74 1.80 -10.46
C ARG A 179 -13.94 2.40 -11.61
N ALA A 180 -13.88 3.73 -11.70
CA ALA A 180 -13.14 4.43 -12.73
C ALA A 180 -11.63 4.16 -12.62
N SER A 181 -11.06 4.26 -11.41
CA SER A 181 -9.64 4.06 -11.16
C SER A 181 -9.21 2.61 -11.36
N ASN A 182 -9.95 1.66 -10.81
CA ASN A 182 -9.68 0.23 -10.97
C ASN A 182 -9.82 -0.22 -12.44
N GLN A 183 -10.80 0.29 -13.18
CA GLN A 183 -10.94 0.01 -14.61
C GLN A 183 -9.76 0.57 -15.41
N ALA A 184 -9.37 1.82 -15.16
CA ALA A 184 -8.24 2.42 -15.85
C ALA A 184 -6.93 1.68 -15.57
N LEU A 185 -6.69 1.32 -14.30
CA LEU A 185 -5.51 0.60 -13.88
C LEU A 185 -5.49 -0.84 -14.42
N THR A 186 -6.64 -1.51 -14.50
CA THR A 186 -6.76 -2.85 -15.09
C THR A 186 -6.45 -2.85 -16.58
N ARG A 187 -6.92 -1.86 -17.32
CA ARG A 187 -6.56 -1.72 -18.74
C ARG A 187 -5.08 -1.44 -18.94
N ALA A 188 -4.46 -0.72 -18.01
CA ALA A 188 -3.06 -0.36 -18.10
C ALA A 188 -2.11 -1.45 -17.55
N TRP A 189 -2.62 -2.42 -16.81
CA TRP A 189 -1.82 -3.48 -16.22
C TRP A 189 -1.51 -4.59 -17.23
N PRO A 190 -0.26 -5.07 -17.35
CA PRO A 190 0.07 -6.14 -18.26
C PRO A 190 -0.69 -7.45 -17.93
N ALA A 191 -1.25 -8.08 -18.96
CA ALA A 191 -2.01 -9.32 -18.80
C ALA A 191 -1.13 -10.46 -18.27
N GLY A 192 -1.66 -11.25 -17.34
CA GLY A 192 -0.96 -12.41 -16.75
C GLY A 192 0.11 -12.07 -15.72
N ILE A 193 0.44 -10.78 -15.53
CA ILE A 193 1.35 -10.35 -14.46
C ILE A 193 0.59 -10.28 -13.15
N PRO A 194 1.05 -10.99 -12.11
CA PRO A 194 0.37 -11.00 -10.83
C PRO A 194 0.65 -9.72 -10.03
N VAL A 195 -0.37 -9.22 -9.35
CA VAL A 195 -0.30 -8.02 -8.51
C VAL A 195 0.20 -8.38 -7.11
N ALA A 196 1.21 -7.67 -6.63
CA ALA A 196 1.68 -7.75 -5.24
C ALA A 196 1.11 -6.63 -4.36
N LEU A 197 0.91 -5.45 -4.96
CA LEU A 197 0.48 -4.23 -4.27
C LEU A 197 -0.47 -3.45 -5.17
N GLU A 198 -1.52 -2.87 -4.59
CA GLU A 198 -2.43 -1.95 -5.28
C GLU A 198 -2.81 -0.81 -4.36
N LEU A 199 -2.54 0.43 -4.77
CA LEU A 199 -2.94 1.65 -4.07
C LEU A 199 -3.99 2.39 -4.90
N LEU A 200 -5.08 2.78 -4.27
CA LEU A 200 -6.19 3.51 -4.87
C LEU A 200 -6.50 4.71 -3.99
N VAL A 201 -6.53 5.91 -4.55
CA VAL A 201 -6.74 7.14 -3.78
C VAL A 201 -7.73 8.06 -4.49
N GLU A 202 -8.76 8.46 -3.77
CA GLU A 202 -9.61 9.60 -4.10
C GLU A 202 -8.93 10.88 -3.60
N VAL A 203 -8.76 11.86 -4.48
CA VAL A 203 -8.11 13.12 -4.12
C VAL A 203 -9.17 14.08 -3.57
N THR A 204 -9.29 14.13 -2.25
CA THR A 204 -10.25 15.01 -1.57
C THR A 204 -9.81 16.49 -1.63
N PRO A 205 -10.72 17.46 -1.43
CA PRO A 205 -10.35 18.88 -1.35
C PRO A 205 -9.27 19.18 -0.29
N GLN A 206 -9.29 18.45 0.82
CA GLN A 206 -8.25 18.56 1.84
C GLN A 206 -6.89 18.07 1.31
N MET A 207 -6.86 16.95 0.59
CA MET A 207 -5.65 16.46 -0.08
C MET A 207 -5.16 17.44 -1.15
N GLN A 208 -6.05 18.04 -1.94
CA GLN A 208 -5.69 19.04 -2.95
C GLN A 208 -4.97 20.24 -2.32
N THR A 209 -5.50 20.74 -1.19
CA THR A 209 -4.86 21.83 -0.44
C THR A 209 -3.45 21.45 0.04
N ARG A 210 -3.28 20.22 0.52
CA ARG A 210 -1.96 19.70 0.94
C ARG A 210 -1.02 19.49 -0.24
N PHE A 211 -1.51 19.01 -1.39
CA PHE A 211 -0.70 18.87 -2.59
C PHE A 211 -0.28 20.21 -3.15
N ALA A 212 -1.14 21.24 -3.08
CA ALA A 212 -0.84 22.57 -3.60
C ALA A 212 0.46 23.19 -3.04
N SER A 213 0.89 22.80 -1.82
CA SER A 213 2.12 23.30 -1.21
C SER A 213 3.38 22.48 -1.54
N VAL A 214 3.24 21.22 -1.97
CA VAL A 214 4.38 20.29 -2.16
C VAL A 214 4.54 19.87 -3.62
N PHE A 215 3.41 19.60 -4.29
CA PHE A 215 3.33 19.20 -5.68
C PHE A 215 2.04 19.77 -6.30
N PRO A 216 2.05 21.05 -6.73
CA PRO A 216 0.85 21.76 -7.17
C PRO A 216 0.10 21.10 -8.30
N GLU A 217 0.82 20.46 -9.23
CA GLU A 217 0.20 19.78 -10.36
C GLU A 217 -0.63 18.58 -9.90
N ALA A 218 -0.18 17.83 -8.88
CA ALA A 218 -0.95 16.72 -8.31
C ALA A 218 -2.26 17.17 -7.63
N ALA A 219 -2.37 18.43 -7.21
CA ALA A 219 -3.62 18.98 -6.67
C ALA A 219 -4.75 19.03 -7.71
N LYS A 220 -4.42 18.88 -9.00
CA LYS A 220 -5.38 18.88 -10.12
C LYS A 220 -6.00 17.49 -10.37
N LEU A 221 -5.53 16.47 -9.67
CA LEU A 221 -6.04 15.11 -9.78
C LEU A 221 -7.36 14.98 -9.00
N THR A 222 -8.26 14.15 -9.50
CA THR A 222 -9.51 13.74 -8.82
C THR A 222 -9.37 12.36 -8.17
N TRP A 223 -8.55 11.50 -8.76
CA TRP A 223 -8.07 10.25 -8.16
C TRP A 223 -6.73 9.87 -8.78
N PHE A 224 -5.99 9.01 -8.08
CA PHE A 224 -4.87 8.29 -8.66
C PHE A 224 -4.85 6.86 -8.15
N ALA A 225 -4.25 5.97 -8.93
CA ALA A 225 -4.14 4.57 -8.60
C ALA A 225 -2.79 4.01 -9.06
N LEU A 226 -2.31 2.99 -8.37
CA LEU A 226 -1.02 2.36 -8.62
C LEU A 226 -1.12 0.86 -8.39
N ARG A 227 -0.51 0.06 -9.26
CA ARG A 227 -0.28 -1.37 -9.07
C ARG A 227 1.21 -1.66 -9.16
N ALA A 228 1.71 -2.54 -8.32
CA ALA A 228 3.05 -3.09 -8.42
C ALA A 228 3.00 -4.62 -8.26
N GLY A 229 3.86 -5.33 -8.96
CA GLY A 229 3.84 -6.78 -9.01
C GLY A 229 4.82 -7.36 -10.01
N GLY A 230 4.74 -8.66 -10.23
CA GLY A 230 5.75 -9.40 -10.98
C GLY A 230 6.00 -10.78 -10.38
N ARG A 231 6.82 -11.58 -11.07
CA ARG A 231 7.29 -12.88 -10.56
C ARG A 231 8.78 -12.80 -10.24
N ASP A 232 9.56 -12.68 -11.30
CA ASP A 232 11.01 -12.53 -11.26
C ASP A 232 11.44 -11.13 -11.75
N ASP A 233 10.46 -10.33 -12.16
CA ASP A 233 10.56 -8.96 -12.65
C ASP A 233 9.77 -8.02 -11.74
N LEU A 234 9.91 -6.71 -11.96
CA LEU A 234 9.06 -5.71 -11.32
C LEU A 234 8.33 -4.90 -12.39
N HIS A 235 7.01 -5.00 -12.35
CA HIS A 235 6.08 -4.12 -13.05
C HIS A 235 5.44 -3.17 -12.06
N VAL A 236 5.36 -1.89 -12.41
CA VAL A 236 4.53 -0.92 -11.73
C VAL A 236 3.67 -0.20 -12.77
N VAL A 237 2.51 0.29 -12.38
CA VAL A 237 1.69 1.13 -13.25
C VAL A 237 0.97 2.10 -12.33
N ALA A 238 1.05 3.39 -12.63
CA ALA A 238 0.27 4.43 -11.98
C ALA A 238 -0.57 5.19 -13.02
N VAL A 239 -1.81 5.50 -12.65
CA VAL A 239 -2.75 6.27 -13.46
C VAL A 239 -3.37 7.34 -12.58
N GLY A 240 -3.35 8.59 -13.03
CA GLY A 240 -4.01 9.72 -12.41
C GLY A 240 -5.07 10.32 -13.34
N GLN A 241 -6.20 10.74 -12.79
CA GLN A 241 -7.26 11.42 -13.53
C GLN A 241 -7.26 12.90 -13.18
N ALA A 242 -7.17 13.76 -14.18
CA ALA A 242 -7.36 15.20 -14.03
C ALA A 242 -8.71 15.64 -14.60
N ALA A 243 -9.11 16.88 -14.34
CA ALA A 243 -10.32 17.46 -14.95
C ALA A 243 -10.15 17.71 -16.46
N THR A 244 -8.94 18.11 -16.88
CA THR A 244 -8.62 18.45 -18.27
C THR A 244 -7.38 17.71 -18.76
N GLU A 245 -7.24 17.57 -20.08
CA GLU A 245 -6.03 17.01 -20.69
C GLU A 245 -4.79 17.89 -20.43
N ALA A 246 -4.95 19.22 -20.43
CA ALA A 246 -3.87 20.14 -20.11
C ALA A 246 -3.34 19.93 -18.69
N ASP A 247 -4.23 19.66 -17.73
CA ASP A 247 -3.85 19.35 -16.35
C ASP A 247 -3.15 17.98 -16.25
N ALA A 248 -3.62 16.96 -16.98
CA ALA A 248 -2.95 15.67 -17.04
C ALA A 248 -1.53 15.80 -17.61
N ARG A 249 -1.35 16.58 -18.69
CA ARG A 249 -0.03 16.90 -19.25
C ARG A 249 0.87 17.62 -18.26
N ALA A 250 0.34 18.59 -17.52
CA ALA A 250 1.11 19.31 -16.50
C ALA A 250 1.60 18.37 -15.39
N VAL A 251 0.74 17.46 -14.91
CA VAL A 251 1.11 16.44 -13.90
C VAL A 251 2.26 15.58 -14.41
N VAL A 252 2.12 15.04 -15.63
CA VAL A 252 3.13 14.15 -16.22
C VAL A 252 4.46 14.86 -16.44
N PHE A 253 4.43 16.08 -16.96
CA PHE A 253 5.64 16.88 -17.18
C PHE A 253 6.36 17.19 -15.86
N ALA A 254 5.63 17.61 -14.84
CA ALA A 254 6.22 17.91 -13.54
C ALA A 254 6.74 16.66 -12.82
N LEU A 255 6.07 15.50 -12.97
CA LEU A 255 6.60 14.21 -12.50
C LEU A 255 7.92 13.86 -13.19
N ALA A 256 7.97 13.97 -14.52
CA ALA A 256 9.18 13.67 -15.29
C ALA A 256 10.37 14.53 -14.86
N GLN A 257 10.18 15.85 -14.70
CA GLN A 257 11.23 16.76 -14.24
C GLN A 257 11.71 16.43 -12.81
N ARG A 258 10.79 16.12 -11.90
CA ARG A 258 11.14 15.75 -10.51
C ARG A 258 11.92 14.45 -10.47
N THR A 259 11.51 13.47 -11.27
CA THR A 259 12.22 12.20 -11.42
C THR A 259 13.63 12.40 -11.96
N GLU A 260 13.79 13.19 -13.02
CA GLU A 260 15.10 13.46 -13.61
C GLU A 260 16.02 14.13 -12.58
N ALA A 261 15.51 15.11 -11.85
CA ALA A 261 16.23 15.77 -10.76
C ALA A 261 16.60 14.80 -9.63
N LEU A 262 15.76 13.81 -9.33
CA LEU A 262 16.07 12.76 -8.37
C LEU A 262 17.15 11.81 -8.91
N ALA A 263 17.04 11.33 -10.15
CA ALA A 263 18.02 10.45 -10.79
C ALA A 263 19.43 11.06 -10.77
N MET A 264 19.51 12.38 -10.95
CA MET A 264 20.77 13.11 -10.93
C MET A 264 21.43 13.21 -9.53
N ARG A 265 20.74 12.84 -8.45
CA ARG A 265 21.29 12.88 -7.09
C ARG A 265 22.40 11.85 -6.90
N PRO A 266 23.60 12.24 -6.44
CA PRO A 266 24.72 11.31 -6.24
C PRO A 266 24.37 10.12 -5.36
N GLN A 267 23.53 10.31 -4.34
CA GLN A 267 23.11 9.23 -3.45
C GLN A 267 22.33 8.15 -4.19
N LEU A 268 21.43 8.52 -5.11
CA LEU A 268 20.63 7.55 -5.88
C LEU A 268 21.47 6.85 -6.95
N LYS A 269 22.49 7.53 -7.50
CA LYS A 269 23.47 6.91 -8.40
C LYS A 269 24.30 5.85 -7.70
N VAL A 270 24.81 6.14 -6.50
CA VAL A 270 25.57 5.16 -5.69
C VAL A 270 24.71 3.95 -5.33
N LEU A 271 23.43 4.17 -5.01
CA LEU A 271 22.49 3.09 -4.71
C LEU A 271 22.08 2.28 -5.96
N GLY A 272 22.42 2.73 -7.17
CA GLY A 272 22.00 2.11 -8.42
C GLY A 272 20.53 2.34 -8.79
N VAL A 273 19.86 3.26 -8.09
CA VAL A 273 18.44 3.58 -8.28
C VAL A 273 18.23 4.58 -9.43
N SER A 274 19.28 5.32 -9.83
CA SER A 274 19.21 6.23 -11.00
C SER A 274 18.73 5.54 -12.27
N GLY A 275 19.24 4.33 -12.56
CA GLY A 275 18.83 3.58 -13.74
C GLY A 275 17.35 3.16 -13.71
N VAL A 276 16.80 2.93 -12.51
CA VAL A 276 15.36 2.72 -12.33
C VAL A 276 14.59 4.01 -12.62
N LEU A 277 15.07 5.15 -12.11
CA LEU A 277 14.47 6.47 -12.33
C LEU A 277 14.57 6.97 -13.79
N GLU A 278 15.56 6.49 -14.54
CA GLU A 278 15.70 6.77 -15.97
C GLU A 278 14.87 5.81 -16.83
N ALA A 279 14.59 4.61 -16.30
CA ALA A 279 13.69 3.67 -16.95
C ALA A 279 12.29 4.28 -17.06
N LEU A 280 11.88 5.15 -16.13
CA LEU A 280 10.56 5.77 -15.99
C LEU A 280 9.98 6.29 -17.34
N ARG A 281 8.70 6.02 -17.58
CA ARG A 281 7.96 6.37 -18.80
C ARG A 281 6.66 7.03 -18.41
N TYR A 282 6.28 8.00 -19.24
CA TYR A 282 5.29 9.02 -18.98
C TYR A 282 4.42 9.17 -20.22
N ASP A 283 3.11 9.13 -20.05
CA ASP A 283 2.16 9.27 -21.15
C ASP A 283 0.89 9.99 -20.72
N VAL A 284 0.15 10.56 -21.67
CA VAL A 284 -1.15 11.20 -21.45
C VAL A 284 -2.15 10.67 -22.45
N THR A 285 -3.26 10.13 -21.95
CA THR A 285 -4.40 9.70 -22.78
C THR A 285 -5.64 10.48 -22.36
N GLY A 286 -5.99 11.52 -23.13
CA GLY A 286 -7.07 12.44 -22.79
C GLY A 286 -6.85 13.09 -21.43
N THR A 287 -7.79 12.92 -20.51
CA THR A 287 -7.70 13.49 -19.14
C THR A 287 -6.92 12.62 -18.14
N LYS A 288 -6.20 11.60 -18.62
CA LYS A 288 -5.45 10.66 -17.77
C LYS A 288 -3.95 10.81 -17.94
N ALA A 289 -3.26 10.95 -16.81
CA ALA A 289 -1.82 10.88 -16.67
C ALA A 289 -1.40 9.43 -16.40
N HIS A 290 -0.45 8.92 -17.18
CA HIS A 290 0.01 7.53 -17.12
C HIS A 290 1.50 7.47 -16.83
N VAL A 291 1.86 6.47 -16.03
CA VAL A 291 3.23 6.21 -15.63
C VAL A 291 3.40 4.69 -15.42
N GLY A 292 4.42 4.02 -15.98
CA GLY A 292 4.61 2.55 -15.75
C GLY A 292 5.55 2.19 -14.56
N LEU A 293 6.22 1.04 -14.38
CA LEU A 293 7.63 0.68 -14.05
C LEU A 293 7.89 -0.66 -14.76
N GLU A 294 8.97 -0.89 -15.52
CA GLU A 294 9.34 -2.27 -15.90
C GLU A 294 10.83 -2.46 -15.68
N ILE A 295 11.14 -3.41 -14.80
CA ILE A 295 12.49 -3.87 -14.53
C ILE A 295 12.51 -5.34 -14.85
N GLY A 296 13.25 -5.71 -15.89
CA GLY A 296 13.50 -7.11 -16.23
C GLY A 296 14.28 -7.84 -15.13
N THR A 297 14.21 -9.16 -15.16
CA THR A 297 14.67 -10.03 -14.08
C THR A 297 16.10 -9.78 -13.60
N ASP A 298 17.07 -9.67 -14.51
CA ASP A 298 18.48 -9.50 -14.13
C ASP A 298 18.72 -8.17 -13.40
N ALA A 299 18.09 -7.10 -13.87
CA ALA A 299 18.17 -5.78 -13.25
C ALA A 299 17.45 -5.78 -11.89
N TRP A 300 16.32 -6.47 -11.80
CA TRP A 300 15.55 -6.59 -10.56
C TRP A 300 16.33 -7.35 -9.48
N GLN A 301 16.88 -8.53 -9.80
CA GLN A 301 17.71 -9.30 -8.87
C GLN A 301 18.96 -8.54 -8.42
N THR A 302 19.55 -7.75 -9.31
CA THR A 302 20.69 -6.88 -8.97
C THR A 302 20.29 -5.81 -7.95
N LEU A 303 19.13 -5.19 -8.12
CA LEU A 303 18.60 -4.20 -7.19
C LEU A 303 18.23 -4.83 -5.84
N GLU A 304 17.53 -5.96 -5.84
CA GLU A 304 17.19 -6.70 -4.62
C GLU A 304 18.43 -7.03 -3.80
N ARG A 305 19.49 -7.54 -4.44
CA ARG A 305 20.76 -7.85 -3.78
C ARG A 305 21.40 -6.61 -3.16
N ARG A 306 21.39 -5.47 -3.86
CA ARG A 306 21.94 -4.21 -3.33
C ARG A 306 21.13 -3.72 -2.14
N PHE A 307 19.79 -3.76 -2.22
CA PHE A 307 18.92 -3.37 -1.11
C PHE A 307 19.11 -4.26 0.12
N ALA A 308 19.21 -5.57 -0.05
CA ALA A 308 19.51 -6.52 1.03
C ALA A 308 20.84 -6.19 1.73
N GLN A 309 21.89 -5.88 0.96
CA GLN A 309 23.19 -5.47 1.50
C GLN A 309 23.09 -4.17 2.32
N ILE A 310 22.36 -3.18 1.82
CA ILE A 310 22.15 -1.90 2.53
C ILE A 310 21.37 -2.11 3.82
N LEU A 311 20.28 -2.91 3.78
CA LEU A 311 19.49 -3.21 4.96
C LEU A 311 20.33 -3.93 6.02
N THR A 312 21.13 -4.91 5.62
CA THR A 312 22.06 -5.62 6.50
C THR A 312 23.06 -4.65 7.14
N PHE A 313 23.66 -3.76 6.35
CA PHE A 313 24.59 -2.73 6.86
C PHE A 313 23.92 -1.79 7.87
N LEU A 314 22.70 -1.34 7.59
CA LEU A 314 21.94 -0.47 8.50
C LEU A 314 21.56 -1.18 9.80
N GLN A 315 21.20 -2.46 9.73
CA GLN A 315 20.91 -3.29 10.91
C GLN A 315 22.15 -3.48 11.77
N GLN A 316 23.29 -3.85 11.17
CA GLN A 316 24.57 -3.98 11.88
C GLN A 316 24.96 -2.67 12.58
N ARG A 317 24.85 -1.54 11.88
CA ARG A 317 25.15 -0.23 12.46
C ARG A 317 24.24 0.12 13.63
N ARG A 318 22.95 -0.21 13.56
CA ARG A 318 22.02 -0.01 14.67
C ARG A 318 22.38 -0.88 15.87
N GLN A 319 22.73 -2.15 15.65
CA GLN A 319 23.14 -3.06 16.72
C GLN A 319 24.37 -2.52 17.45
N THR A 320 25.41 -2.11 16.71
CA THR A 320 26.61 -1.51 17.31
C THR A 320 26.32 -0.25 18.13
N GLN A 321 25.36 0.58 17.69
CA GLN A 321 24.94 1.76 18.45
C GLN A 321 24.19 1.39 19.74
N GLN A 322 23.35 0.35 19.71
CA GLN A 322 22.63 -0.15 20.88
C GLN A 322 23.59 -0.78 21.89
N ASP A 323 24.54 -1.59 21.42
CA ASP A 323 25.56 -2.23 22.26
C ASP A 323 26.45 -1.17 22.94
N ALA A 324 26.87 -0.15 22.19
CA ALA A 324 27.66 0.96 22.72
C ALA A 324 26.88 1.84 23.72
N ALA A 325 25.55 1.97 23.57
CA ALA A 325 24.71 2.69 24.51
C ALA A 325 24.46 1.89 25.79
N GLY A 326 24.21 0.57 25.67
CA GLY A 326 24.04 -0.33 26.80
C GLY A 326 25.29 -0.46 27.67
N ALA A 327 26.48 -0.47 27.05
CA ALA A 327 27.75 -0.49 27.76
C ALA A 327 27.99 0.76 28.62
N ARG A 328 27.46 1.93 28.22
CA ARG A 328 27.61 3.20 28.96
C ARG A 328 26.58 3.41 30.07
N SER A 329 25.47 2.68 30.05
CA SER A 329 24.45 2.73 31.11
C SER A 329 24.68 1.74 32.26
N GLY A 330 25.68 0.86 32.11
CA GLY A 330 26.08 -0.12 33.11
C GLY A 330 27.31 0.30 33.94
N GLU A 331 27.87 1.48 33.68
CA GLU A 331 28.88 2.16 34.50
C GLU A 331 28.20 3.23 35.38
#